data_AF-A0A4Q8TXY4-F1
#
_entry.id   AF-A0A4Q8TXY4-F1
#
_cell.length_a   1.000
_cell.length_b   1.000
_cell.length_c   1.000
_cell.angle_alpha   90.00
_cell.angle_beta   90.00
_cell.angle_gamma   90.00
#
_symmetry.space_group_name_H-M   'P 1'
#
loop_
_entity.id
_entity.type
_entity.pdbx_description
1 polymer ?
#
loop_
_entity_poly.entity_id
_entity_poly.type
_entity_poly.pdbx_seq_one_letter_code
_entity_poly.pdbx_strand_id
1 'polypeptide(L)'
;MKSERYKQRIKLVCLAFLMMVCVVIPNQVYAAGKNKEAALTVEQTVKGKTNGTTDEFQYELTSLDSGNPMPEGSNGDRLKFSLKGNESKELVFSYEEAATYRYQLKQVVEKDDKDYDGQVYTIENYVMQNGSEDFLVKTAIKRKDGNKSPTLSFTIQHKAKDETPVKNTASVPKSGDDQSFISLISLILSALLIIVVYKWNKNRRV
;
A
#
# COMPACT_ATOMS: atom_id res chain seq x y z
N MET A 1 78.27 21.54 -14.26
CA MET A 1 77.30 22.27 -15.11
C MET A 1 76.27 21.39 -15.86
N LYS A 2 76.51 20.07 -16.06
CA LYS A 2 75.54 19.16 -16.73
C LYS A 2 74.40 18.65 -15.82
N SER A 3 74.61 18.49 -14.50
CA SER A 3 73.60 17.94 -13.57
C SER A 3 72.44 18.89 -13.28
N GLU A 4 72.67 20.20 -13.20
CA GLU A 4 71.61 21.19 -12.97
C GLU A 4 70.67 21.34 -14.17
N ARG A 5 71.22 21.30 -15.39
CA ARG A 5 70.41 21.27 -16.63
C ARG A 5 69.59 19.98 -16.76
N TYR A 6 70.11 18.86 -16.26
CA TYR A 6 69.39 17.58 -16.22
C TYR A 6 68.24 17.58 -15.21
N LYS A 7 68.46 18.09 -13.99
CA LYS A 7 67.40 18.28 -12.98
C LYS A 7 66.31 19.24 -13.47
N GLN A 8 66.67 20.33 -14.17
CA GLN A 8 65.72 21.26 -14.76
C GLN A 8 64.87 20.60 -15.86
N ARG A 9 65.47 19.77 -16.71
CA ARG A 9 64.73 19.00 -17.73
C ARG A 9 63.79 17.97 -17.12
N ILE A 10 64.20 17.28 -16.05
CA ILE A 10 63.32 16.37 -15.31
C ILE A 10 62.15 17.13 -14.69
N LYS A 11 62.40 18.27 -14.03
CA LYS A 11 61.33 19.10 -13.47
C LYS A 11 60.35 19.57 -14.54
N LEU A 12 60.86 19.96 -15.72
CA LEU A 12 60.04 20.38 -16.86
C LEU A 12 59.18 19.22 -17.39
N VAL A 13 59.76 18.02 -17.52
CA VAL A 13 59.05 16.82 -17.97
C VAL A 13 58.00 16.38 -16.93
N CYS A 14 58.33 16.39 -15.65
CA CYS A 14 57.36 16.09 -14.58
C CYS A 14 56.22 17.11 -14.55
N LEU A 15 56.51 18.40 -14.73
CA LEU A 15 55.49 19.45 -14.78
C LEU A 15 54.58 19.28 -16.00
N ALA A 16 55.14 18.97 -17.17
CA ALA A 16 54.38 18.70 -18.39
C ALA A 16 53.49 17.45 -18.24
N PHE A 17 54.00 16.40 -17.59
CA PHE A 17 53.23 15.19 -17.31
C PHE A 17 52.07 15.46 -16.33
N LEU A 18 52.29 16.29 -15.30
CA LEU A 18 51.27 16.65 -14.31
C LEU A 18 50.15 17.50 -14.94
N MET A 19 50.50 18.42 -15.84
CA MET A 19 49.54 19.19 -16.63
C MET A 19 48.75 18.31 -17.61
N MET A 20 49.40 17.31 -18.23
CA MET A 20 48.73 16.35 -19.11
C MET A 20 47.70 15.51 -18.34
N VAL A 21 48.03 15.05 -17.13
CA VAL A 21 47.11 14.29 -16.26
C VAL A 21 45.87 15.11 -15.88
N CYS A 22 45.99 16.43 -15.67
CA CYS A 22 44.84 17.29 -15.41
C CYS A 22 43.87 17.43 -16.60
N VAL A 23 44.35 17.25 -17.84
CA VAL A 23 43.52 17.34 -19.06
C VAL A 23 42.77 16.04 -19.35
N VAL A 24 43.22 14.89 -18.83
CA VAL A 24 42.56 13.58 -19.02
C VAL A 24 41.52 13.28 -17.94
N ILE A 25 41.25 14.20 -17.00
CA ILE A 25 40.12 14.05 -16.09
C ILE A 25 38.87 14.35 -16.92
N PRO A 26 37.99 13.36 -17.21
CA PRO A 26 36.75 13.64 -17.91
C PRO A 26 35.96 14.65 -17.08
N ASN A 27 35.55 15.75 -17.70
CA ASN A 27 34.56 16.65 -17.13
C ASN A 27 33.29 15.83 -16.90
N GLN A 28 33.08 15.37 -15.66
CA GLN A 28 31.78 14.84 -15.27
C GLN A 28 30.83 16.04 -15.24
N VAL A 29 30.05 16.19 -16.30
CA VAL A 29 28.98 17.16 -16.35
C VAL A 29 27.85 16.63 -15.47
N TYR A 30 27.77 17.11 -14.24
CA TYR A 30 26.53 17.03 -13.47
C TYR A 30 25.60 18.09 -14.03
N ALA A 31 24.84 17.73 -15.07
CA ALA A 31 23.64 18.47 -15.40
C ALA A 31 22.70 18.29 -14.21
N ALA A 32 22.37 19.38 -13.51
CA ALA A 32 21.16 19.38 -12.68
C ALA A 32 20.01 19.14 -13.65
N GLY A 33 19.50 17.91 -13.67
CA GLY A 33 18.45 17.49 -14.60
C GLY A 33 17.22 18.39 -14.45
N LYS A 34 16.48 18.60 -15.53
CA LYS A 34 15.16 19.27 -15.53
C LYS A 34 14.08 18.43 -14.84
N ASN A 35 14.50 17.54 -13.96
CA ASN A 35 13.74 16.38 -13.56
C ASN A 35 12.99 16.75 -12.29
N LYS A 36 11.66 16.61 -12.30
CA LYS A 36 10.84 16.89 -11.13
C LYS A 36 10.45 15.60 -10.44
N GLU A 37 10.73 15.55 -9.14
CA GLU A 37 10.38 14.40 -8.33
C GLU A 37 8.97 14.49 -7.73
N ALA A 38 8.29 13.35 -7.66
CA ALA A 38 7.08 13.18 -6.87
C ALA A 38 7.20 11.90 -6.04
N ALA A 39 6.96 12.01 -4.73
CA ALA A 39 7.00 10.90 -3.81
C ALA A 39 5.57 10.46 -3.42
N LEU A 40 5.36 9.14 -3.36
CA LEU A 40 4.11 8.52 -2.91
C LEU A 40 4.39 7.41 -1.92
N THR A 41 3.73 7.46 -0.76
CA THR A 41 3.90 6.44 0.29
C THR A 41 2.81 5.38 0.18
N VAL A 42 3.25 4.13 0.13
CA VAL A 42 2.41 2.93 0.24
C VAL A 42 2.41 2.50 1.69
N GLU A 43 1.23 2.44 2.30
CA GLU A 43 1.03 2.10 3.72
C GLU A 43 0.40 0.72 3.86
N GLN A 44 1.01 -0.14 4.69
CA GLN A 44 0.46 -1.44 5.04
C GLN A 44 -0.02 -1.45 6.50
N THR A 45 -1.20 -2.00 6.72
CA THR A 45 -1.71 -2.32 8.07
C THR A 45 -2.14 -3.78 8.11
N VAL A 46 -1.52 -4.55 9.00
CA VAL A 46 -1.89 -5.94 9.29
C VAL A 46 -2.67 -5.98 10.60
N LYS A 47 -3.90 -6.52 10.53
CA LYS A 47 -4.79 -6.69 11.68
C LYS A 47 -4.94 -8.17 12.03
N GLY A 48 -5.17 -8.45 13.30
CA GLY A 48 -5.39 -9.80 13.83
C GLY A 48 -4.16 -10.39 14.54
N LYS A 49 -4.30 -11.60 15.08
CA LYS A 49 -3.25 -12.26 15.86
C LYS A 49 -2.22 -12.89 14.92
N THR A 50 -1.01 -12.36 14.91
CA THR A 50 0.11 -12.95 14.17
C THR A 50 0.75 -14.07 15.01
N ASN A 51 1.22 -15.14 14.37
CA ASN A 51 1.80 -16.30 15.06
C ASN A 51 3.26 -16.06 15.52
N GLY A 52 3.63 -14.81 15.82
CA GLY A 52 4.99 -14.42 16.20
C GLY A 52 5.98 -14.31 15.03
N THR A 53 5.54 -14.57 13.80
CA THR A 53 6.30 -14.29 12.56
C THR A 53 5.76 -13.02 11.93
N THR A 54 6.64 -12.13 11.49
CA THR A 54 6.24 -10.94 10.73
C THR A 54 5.95 -11.35 9.29
N ASP A 55 4.67 -11.41 8.94
CA ASP A 55 4.24 -11.70 7.57
C ASP A 55 4.80 -10.67 6.59
N GLU A 56 5.23 -11.19 5.43
CA GLU A 56 5.69 -10.41 4.29
C GLU A 56 4.60 -10.43 3.21
N PHE A 57 4.33 -9.26 2.63
CA PHE A 57 3.33 -9.08 1.59
C PHE A 57 3.95 -8.37 0.40
N GLN A 58 3.64 -8.88 -0.80
CA GLN A 58 4.19 -8.37 -2.04
C GLN A 58 3.22 -7.40 -2.72
N TYR A 59 3.79 -6.40 -3.39
CA TYR A 59 3.09 -5.38 -4.15
C TYR A 59 3.69 -5.28 -5.53
N GLU A 60 2.86 -4.91 -6.50
CA GLU A 60 3.28 -4.65 -7.87
C GLU A 60 2.74 -3.29 -8.32
N LEU A 61 3.65 -2.36 -8.60
CA LEU A 61 3.37 -1.15 -9.37
C LEU A 61 3.60 -1.46 -10.84
N THR A 62 2.64 -1.17 -11.70
CA THR A 62 2.72 -1.36 -13.15
C THR A 62 2.43 -0.04 -13.86
N SER A 63 3.23 0.33 -14.84
CA SER A 63 2.89 1.43 -15.75
C SER A 63 1.72 1.05 -16.65
N LEU A 64 0.77 1.96 -16.84
CA LEU A 64 -0.35 1.76 -17.76
C LEU A 64 -0.04 2.24 -19.19
N ASP A 65 0.99 3.09 -19.34
CA ASP A 65 1.44 3.59 -20.64
C ASP A 65 2.92 3.22 -20.85
N SER A 66 3.26 2.83 -22.08
CA SER A 66 4.62 2.41 -22.41
C SER A 66 5.60 3.59 -22.28
N GLY A 67 6.77 3.33 -21.68
CA GLY A 67 7.82 4.35 -21.55
C GLY A 67 7.60 5.36 -20.43
N ASN A 68 6.56 5.25 -19.60
CA ASN A 68 6.44 6.10 -18.41
C ASN A 68 7.66 5.91 -17.50
N PRO A 69 8.15 6.98 -16.84
CA PRO A 69 9.23 6.87 -15.87
C PRO A 69 8.77 6.01 -14.70
N MET A 70 9.67 5.18 -14.20
CA MET A 70 9.41 4.23 -13.12
C MET A 70 10.36 4.49 -11.95
N PRO A 71 9.95 4.22 -10.70
CA PRO A 71 10.84 4.36 -9.55
C PRO A 71 12.05 3.43 -9.62
N GLU A 72 13.07 3.72 -8.82
CA GLU A 72 14.27 2.88 -8.71
C GLU A 72 13.91 1.42 -8.32
N GLY A 73 14.64 0.45 -8.89
CA GLY A 73 14.42 -0.98 -8.68
C GLY A 73 13.38 -1.60 -9.61
N SER A 74 12.81 -0.81 -10.54
CA SER A 74 11.87 -1.31 -11.54
C SER A 74 12.57 -2.17 -12.61
N ASN A 75 11.86 -3.17 -13.11
CA ASN A 75 12.24 -3.95 -14.29
C ASN A 75 11.24 -3.66 -15.41
N GLY A 76 11.64 -2.78 -16.33
CA GLY A 76 10.76 -2.31 -17.41
C GLY A 76 9.57 -1.53 -16.86
N ASP A 77 8.35 -1.98 -17.18
CA ASP A 77 7.09 -1.34 -16.81
C ASP A 77 6.59 -1.72 -15.40
N ARG A 78 7.37 -2.48 -14.62
CA ARG A 78 6.95 -3.02 -13.33
C ARG A 78 7.97 -2.82 -12.23
N LEU A 79 7.47 -2.53 -11.03
CA LEU A 79 8.21 -2.59 -9.78
C LEU A 79 7.51 -3.57 -8.85
N LYS A 80 8.26 -4.56 -8.35
CA LYS A 80 7.81 -5.44 -7.28
C LYS A 80 8.58 -5.15 -6.01
N PHE A 81 7.89 -5.08 -4.89
CA PHE A 81 8.48 -4.88 -3.57
C PHE A 81 7.66 -5.59 -2.50
N SER A 82 8.27 -5.79 -1.33
CA SER A 82 7.65 -6.43 -0.18
C SER A 82 7.60 -5.50 1.03
N LEU A 83 6.57 -5.65 1.85
CA LEU A 83 6.44 -4.99 3.15
C LEU A 83 6.17 -6.01 4.25
N LYS A 84 6.82 -5.85 5.40
CA LYS A 84 6.65 -6.71 6.56
C LYS A 84 5.83 -6.01 7.64
N GLY A 85 4.87 -6.71 8.24
CA GLY A 85 4.09 -6.16 9.36
C GLY A 85 3.36 -4.87 9.01
N ASN A 86 3.63 -3.77 9.72
CA ASN A 86 3.01 -2.45 9.46
C ASN A 86 3.98 -1.45 8.82
N GLU A 87 4.85 -1.93 7.93
CA GLU A 87 5.79 -1.07 7.21
C GLU A 87 5.11 -0.22 6.12
N SER A 88 5.86 0.76 5.63
CA SER A 88 5.50 1.59 4.50
C SER A 88 6.67 1.71 3.53
N LYS A 89 6.38 1.93 2.24
CA LYS A 89 7.40 2.19 1.22
C LYS A 89 7.11 3.49 0.48
N GLU A 90 8.10 4.37 0.41
CA GLU A 90 8.06 5.53 -0.47
C GLU A 90 8.47 5.13 -1.90
N LEU A 91 7.68 5.59 -2.87
CA LEU A 91 7.91 5.46 -4.30
C LEU A 91 8.23 6.85 -4.85
N VAL A 92 9.45 7.03 -5.36
CA VAL A 92 9.90 8.30 -5.95
C VAL A 92 9.89 8.19 -7.47
N PHE A 93 9.15 9.08 -8.12
CA PHE A 93 9.06 9.19 -9.57
C PHE A 93 9.82 10.44 -10.02
N SER A 94 10.50 10.37 -11.16
CA SER A 94 11.23 11.48 -11.76
C SER A 94 10.69 11.78 -13.16
N TYR A 95 10.27 13.01 -13.41
CA TYR A 95 9.62 13.42 -14.66
C TYR A 95 10.41 14.48 -15.38
N GLU A 96 10.58 14.32 -16.70
CA GLU A 96 11.32 15.26 -17.56
C GLU A 96 10.41 16.00 -18.54
N GLU A 97 9.17 15.54 -18.71
CA GLU A 97 8.21 16.08 -19.68
C GLU A 97 6.85 16.39 -19.04
N ALA A 98 6.20 17.43 -19.56
CA ALA A 98 4.84 17.78 -19.17
C ALA A 98 3.84 16.82 -19.83
N ALA A 99 3.32 15.87 -19.06
CA ALA A 99 2.33 14.90 -19.49
C ALA A 99 1.51 14.37 -18.30
N THR A 100 0.55 13.50 -18.58
CA THR A 100 -0.13 12.72 -17.55
C THR A 100 0.39 11.29 -17.58
N TYR A 101 0.99 10.86 -16.48
CA TYR A 101 1.54 9.51 -16.32
C TYR A 101 0.62 8.67 -15.46
N ARG A 102 0.35 7.44 -15.89
CA ARG A 102 -0.63 6.56 -15.26
C ARG A 102 -0.01 5.24 -14.84
N TYR A 103 -0.34 4.83 -13.62
CA TYR A 103 0.17 3.61 -13.00
C TYR A 103 -0.95 2.88 -12.27
N GLN A 104 -0.74 1.60 -12.04
CA GLN A 104 -1.58 0.75 -11.21
C GLN A 104 -0.76 0.15 -10.08
N LEU A 105 -1.26 0.21 -8.85
CA LEU A 105 -0.67 -0.44 -7.68
C LEU A 105 -1.68 -1.43 -7.08
N LYS A 106 -1.22 -2.65 -6.80
CA LYS A 106 -2.01 -3.71 -6.17
C LYS A 106 -1.12 -4.64 -5.35
N GLN A 107 -1.73 -5.41 -4.45
CA GLN A 107 -1.07 -6.56 -3.84
C GLN A 107 -0.91 -7.70 -4.85
N VAL A 108 0.21 -8.41 -4.75
CA VAL A 108 0.41 -9.70 -5.41
C VAL A 108 -0.15 -10.77 -4.47
N VAL A 109 -1.26 -11.39 -4.89
CA VAL A 109 -1.94 -12.41 -4.10
C VAL A 109 -1.25 -13.75 -4.29
N GLU A 110 -0.80 -14.35 -3.19
CA GLU A 110 -0.31 -15.73 -3.17
C GLU A 110 -1.43 -16.69 -2.76
N LYS A 111 -1.23 -18.00 -2.99
CA LYS A 111 -2.16 -19.02 -2.51
C LYS A 111 -1.84 -19.36 -1.07
N ASP A 112 -2.40 -18.59 -0.13
CA ASP A 112 -2.32 -18.87 1.30
C ASP A 112 -3.67 -18.59 2.02
N ASP A 113 -3.70 -18.74 3.34
CA ASP A 113 -4.90 -18.56 4.16
C ASP A 113 -5.16 -17.09 4.59
N LYS A 114 -4.38 -16.12 4.08
CA LYS A 114 -4.48 -14.71 4.47
C LYS A 114 -5.57 -14.01 3.66
N ASP A 115 -6.24 -13.05 4.30
CA ASP A 115 -7.19 -12.17 3.63
C ASP A 115 -6.45 -10.94 3.09
N TYR A 116 -5.96 -11.07 1.86
CA TYR A 116 -5.30 -9.98 1.13
C TYR A 116 -6.28 -8.85 0.83
N ASP A 117 -5.77 -7.62 0.82
CA ASP A 117 -6.54 -6.47 0.38
C ASP A 117 -6.63 -6.47 -1.14
N GLY A 118 -7.83 -6.79 -1.66
CA GLY A 118 -8.13 -6.81 -3.09
C GLY A 118 -8.18 -5.43 -3.75
N GLN A 119 -7.77 -4.36 -3.05
CA GLN A 119 -7.70 -3.03 -3.63
C GLN A 119 -6.73 -2.92 -4.80
N VAL A 120 -7.19 -2.17 -5.79
CA VAL A 120 -6.39 -1.75 -6.93
C VAL A 120 -6.46 -0.22 -6.98
N TYR A 121 -5.30 0.41 -6.92
CA TYR A 121 -5.19 1.85 -7.06
C TYR A 121 -4.75 2.21 -8.47
N THR A 122 -5.39 3.22 -9.05
CA THR A 122 -4.89 3.93 -10.23
C THR A 122 -4.27 5.24 -9.78
N ILE A 123 -3.03 5.48 -10.15
CA ILE A 123 -2.27 6.69 -9.83
C ILE A 123 -2.13 7.49 -11.12
N GLU A 124 -2.51 8.76 -11.08
CA GLU A 124 -2.36 9.71 -12.19
C GLU A 124 -1.49 10.87 -11.71
N ASN A 125 -0.27 10.97 -12.27
CA ASN A 125 0.65 12.07 -12.01
C ASN A 125 0.56 13.07 -13.17
N TYR A 126 0.00 14.23 -12.89
CA TYR A 126 -0.17 15.33 -13.82
C TYR A 126 1.02 16.27 -13.72
N VAL A 127 1.93 16.18 -14.68
CA VAL A 127 3.13 17.01 -14.77
C VAL A 127 2.84 18.18 -15.68
N MET A 128 2.95 19.38 -15.14
CA MET A 128 2.60 20.62 -15.82
C MET A 128 3.83 21.53 -15.84
N GLN A 129 4.00 22.28 -16.92
CA GLN A 129 5.03 23.32 -16.96
C GLN A 129 4.70 24.44 -15.98
N ASN A 130 5.68 24.84 -15.18
CA ASN A 130 5.60 25.89 -14.17
C ASN A 130 6.64 26.98 -14.49
N GLY A 131 6.36 27.80 -15.49
CA GLY A 131 7.34 28.75 -16.03
C GLY A 131 8.30 28.12 -17.04
N SER A 132 9.43 28.78 -17.33
CA SER A 132 10.30 28.38 -18.45
C SER A 132 11.09 27.09 -18.20
N GLU A 133 11.42 26.76 -16.94
CA GLU A 133 12.34 25.65 -16.62
C GLU A 133 11.93 24.78 -15.42
N ASP A 134 10.75 25.01 -14.81
CA ASP A 134 10.27 24.19 -13.70
C ASP A 134 9.01 23.42 -14.09
N PHE A 135 8.78 22.31 -13.39
CA PHE A 135 7.56 21.51 -13.51
C PHE A 135 6.84 21.44 -12.15
N LEU A 136 5.53 21.39 -12.22
CA LEU A 136 4.65 21.08 -11.09
C LEU A 136 4.04 19.70 -11.31
N VAL A 137 4.14 18.83 -10.30
CA VAL A 137 3.46 17.53 -10.32
C VAL A 137 2.28 17.57 -9.37
N LYS A 138 1.10 17.18 -9.85
CA LYS A 138 -0.08 16.92 -9.03
C LYS A 138 -0.46 15.46 -9.15
N THR A 139 -0.68 14.79 -8.03
CA THR A 139 -1.09 13.38 -8.02
C THR A 139 -2.57 13.23 -7.70
N ALA A 140 -3.26 12.38 -8.45
CA ALA A 140 -4.57 11.86 -8.10
C ALA A 140 -4.49 10.34 -7.92
N ILE A 141 -5.08 9.84 -6.83
CA ILE A 141 -5.19 8.41 -6.56
C ILE A 141 -6.67 8.04 -6.64
N LYS A 142 -6.99 7.01 -7.41
CA LYS A 142 -8.34 6.45 -7.54
C LYS A 142 -8.33 4.99 -7.08
N ARG A 143 -9.36 4.60 -6.33
CA ARG A 143 -9.61 3.20 -5.97
C ARG A 143 -10.29 2.47 -7.12
N LYS A 144 -10.38 1.14 -7.01
CA LYS A 144 -11.06 0.27 -7.99
C LYS A 144 -12.53 0.67 -8.23
N ASP A 145 -13.19 1.22 -7.21
CA ASP A 145 -14.57 1.73 -7.31
C ASP A 145 -14.69 3.08 -8.06
N GLY A 146 -13.57 3.67 -8.48
CA GLY A 146 -13.50 4.96 -9.16
C GLY A 146 -13.44 6.17 -8.24
N ASN A 147 -13.65 6.00 -6.93
CA ASN A 147 -13.58 7.08 -5.96
C ASN A 147 -12.14 7.50 -5.70
N LYS A 148 -11.94 8.80 -5.46
CA LYS A 148 -10.63 9.34 -5.08
C LYS A 148 -10.21 8.83 -3.70
N SER A 149 -8.92 8.59 -3.53
CA SER A 149 -8.27 8.30 -2.25
C SER A 149 -7.20 9.36 -1.98
N PRO A 150 -7.00 9.77 -0.71
CA PRO A 150 -5.87 10.62 -0.36
C PRO A 150 -4.56 9.84 -0.25
N THR A 151 -4.61 8.52 -0.01
CA THR A 151 -3.44 7.68 0.28
C THR A 151 -3.50 6.33 -0.45
N LEU A 152 -2.35 5.67 -0.54
CA LEU A 152 -2.20 4.28 -0.99
C LEU A 152 -2.13 3.36 0.24
N SER A 153 -3.29 3.03 0.81
CA SER A 153 -3.35 2.22 2.03
C SER A 153 -3.94 0.84 1.75
N PHE A 154 -3.30 -0.20 2.28
CA PHE A 154 -3.74 -1.59 2.20
C PHE A 154 -3.92 -2.16 3.61
N THR A 155 -5.06 -2.81 3.85
CA THR A 155 -5.39 -3.46 5.12
C THR A 155 -5.53 -4.96 4.93
N ILE A 156 -4.59 -5.72 5.50
CA ILE A 156 -4.65 -7.18 5.53
C ILE A 156 -5.29 -7.64 6.84
N GLN A 157 -6.14 -8.66 6.77
CA GLN A 157 -6.71 -9.28 7.96
C GLN A 157 -6.29 -10.73 8.10
N HIS A 158 -5.74 -11.07 9.26
CA HIS A 158 -5.56 -12.45 9.66
C HIS A 158 -6.91 -12.99 10.13
N LYS A 159 -7.35 -14.10 9.54
CA LYS A 159 -8.48 -14.84 10.09
C LYS A 159 -8.15 -15.24 11.52
N ALA A 160 -9.11 -15.06 12.43
CA ALA A 160 -9.00 -15.69 13.73
C ALA A 160 -8.78 -17.18 13.48
N LYS A 161 -7.69 -17.73 14.00
CA LYS A 161 -7.52 -19.18 14.01
C LYS A 161 -8.74 -19.69 14.78
N ASP A 162 -9.58 -20.49 14.14
CA ASP A 162 -10.60 -21.24 14.86
C ASP A 162 -9.84 -21.92 16.00
N GLU A 163 -10.08 -21.47 17.23
CA GLU A 163 -9.71 -22.25 18.39
C GLU A 163 -10.50 -23.53 18.20
N THR A 164 -9.82 -24.59 17.74
CA THR A 164 -10.40 -25.94 17.75
C THR A 164 -11.03 -26.10 19.12
N PRO A 165 -12.35 -26.34 19.21
CA PRO A 165 -12.97 -26.52 20.51
C PRO A 165 -12.23 -27.69 21.14
N VAL A 166 -11.45 -27.42 22.19
CA VAL A 166 -10.87 -28.48 23.00
C VAL A 166 -12.09 -29.25 23.49
N LYS A 167 -12.28 -30.45 22.96
CA LYS A 167 -13.31 -31.38 23.41
C LYS A 167 -12.89 -31.85 24.80
N ASN A 168 -13.05 -30.98 25.79
CA ASN A 168 -12.98 -31.34 27.18
C ASN A 168 -14.25 -32.15 27.48
N THR A 169 -14.14 -33.47 27.36
CA THR A 169 -15.04 -34.40 28.04
C THR A 169 -14.82 -34.28 29.54
N ALA A 170 -15.43 -33.25 30.12
CA ALA A 170 -15.72 -33.17 31.55
C ALA A 170 -17.11 -32.55 31.65
N SER A 171 -18.09 -33.36 32.07
CA SER A 171 -19.46 -32.93 32.31
C SER A 171 -19.49 -31.86 33.41
N VAL A 172 -19.71 -30.61 33.01
CA VAL A 172 -20.10 -29.51 33.91
C VAL A 172 -21.64 -29.48 33.97
N PRO A 173 -22.26 -29.35 35.15
CA PRO A 173 -23.71 -29.39 35.28
C PRO A 173 -24.35 -28.20 34.54
N LYS A 174 -25.44 -28.48 33.83
CA LYS A 174 -26.29 -27.46 33.23
C LYS A 174 -27.04 -26.71 34.35
N SER A 175 -26.73 -25.43 34.51
CA SER A 175 -27.57 -24.42 35.18
C SER A 175 -27.69 -23.27 34.18
N GLY A 176 -28.86 -23.07 33.56
CA GLY A 176 -29.78 -21.96 33.92
C GLY A 176 -29.14 -20.64 33.48
N ASP A 177 -29.51 -19.98 32.38
CA ASP A 177 -30.86 -19.64 31.95
C ASP A 177 -30.95 -19.44 30.43
N ASP A 178 -31.79 -20.23 29.76
CA ASP A 178 -32.43 -19.84 28.50
C ASP A 178 -33.92 -19.74 28.78
N GLN A 179 -34.32 -18.66 29.46
CA GLN A 179 -35.73 -18.32 29.63
C GLN A 179 -36.27 -17.93 28.25
N SER A 180 -36.67 -18.97 27.52
CA SER A 180 -37.11 -18.90 26.14
C SER A 180 -38.27 -17.90 26.04
N PHE A 181 -38.07 -16.83 25.26
CA PHE A 181 -39.07 -15.80 24.91
C PHE A 181 -40.42 -16.40 24.44
N ILE A 182 -40.44 -17.69 24.09
CA ILE A 182 -41.61 -18.53 23.80
C ILE A 182 -42.63 -18.57 24.96
N SER A 183 -42.19 -18.59 26.22
CA SER A 183 -43.10 -18.60 27.38
C SER A 183 -43.90 -17.29 27.51
N LEU A 184 -43.24 -16.15 27.27
CA LEU A 184 -43.89 -14.84 27.26
C LEU A 184 -44.85 -14.70 26.07
N ILE A 185 -44.45 -15.19 24.88
CA ILE A 185 -45.31 -15.16 23.70
C ILE A 185 -46.56 -16.03 23.88
N SER A 186 -46.45 -17.21 24.52
CA SER A 186 -47.61 -18.07 24.78
C SER A 186 -48.58 -17.44 25.79
N LEU A 187 -48.05 -16.74 26.80
CA LEU A 187 -48.87 -16.05 27.81
C LEU A 187 -49.63 -14.86 27.20
N ILE A 188 -48.99 -14.09 26.30
CA ILE A 188 -49.66 -12.98 25.58
C ILE A 188 -50.77 -13.50 24.67
N LEU A 189 -50.53 -14.60 23.93
CA LEU A 189 -51.54 -15.18 23.04
C LEU A 189 -52.75 -15.71 23.81
N SER A 190 -52.55 -16.33 24.98
CA SER A 190 -53.68 -16.83 25.79
C SER A 190 -54.53 -15.68 26.36
N ALA A 191 -53.92 -14.58 26.79
CA ALA A 191 -54.64 -13.40 27.27
C ALA A 191 -55.49 -12.74 26.17
N LEU A 192 -54.97 -12.62 24.95
CA LEU A 192 -55.71 -12.07 23.81
C LEU A 192 -56.93 -12.95 23.44
N LEU A 193 -56.79 -14.28 23.52
CA LEU A 193 -57.87 -15.22 23.25
C LEU A 193 -59.03 -15.07 24.26
N ILE A 194 -58.72 -14.88 25.54
CA ILE A 194 -59.72 -14.63 26.59
C ILE A 194 -60.47 -13.32 26.34
N ILE A 195 -59.77 -12.25 25.94
CA ILE A 195 -60.40 -10.96 25.63
C ILE A 195 -61.34 -11.08 24.43
N VAL A 196 -60.94 -11.80 23.38
CA VAL A 196 -61.78 -12.05 22.21
C VAL A 196 -63.04 -12.85 22.59
N VAL A 197 -62.89 -13.92 23.38
CA VAL A 197 -64.02 -14.74 23.85
C VAL A 197 -64.95 -13.93 24.74
N TYR A 198 -64.42 -13.12 25.65
CA TYR A 198 -65.23 -12.25 26.51
C TYR A 198 -66.01 -11.23 25.69
N LYS A 199 -65.36 -10.58 24.71
CA LYS A 199 -66.00 -9.60 23.83
C LYS A 199 -67.06 -10.27 22.94
N TRP A 200 -66.79 -11.47 22.43
CA TRP A 200 -67.76 -12.24 21.62
C TRP A 200 -68.98 -12.68 22.45
N ASN A 201 -68.76 -13.16 23.68
CA ASN A 201 -69.85 -13.58 24.56
C ASN A 201 -70.69 -12.38 25.02
N LYS A 202 -70.07 -11.22 25.28
CA LYS A 202 -70.78 -9.96 25.56
C LYS A 202 -71.58 -9.48 24.35
N ASN A 203 -71.03 -9.57 23.13
CA ASN A 203 -71.72 -9.14 21.91
C ASN A 203 -72.83 -10.10 21.44
N ARG A 204 -72.88 -11.32 21.99
CA ARG A 204 -74.00 -12.27 21.81
C ARG A 204 -75.11 -12.11 22.85
N ARG A 205 -74.88 -11.35 23.92
CA ARG A 205 -75.86 -11.06 24.98
C ARG A 205 -76.47 -9.66 24.87
N VAL A 206 -76.57 -9.14 23.64
CA VAL A 206 -77.35 -7.95 23.27
C VAL A 206 -78.32 -8.37 22.18
#